data_AF-A0A0Q4UCX9-F1
#
_entry.id   AF-A0A0Q4UCX9-F1
#
_cell.length_a   1.000
_cell.length_b   1.000
_cell.length_c   1.000
_cell.angle_alpha   90.00
_cell.angle_beta   90.00
_cell.angle_gamma   90.00
#
_symmetry.space_group_name_H-M   'P 1'
#
loop_
_entity.id
_entity.type
_entity.pdbx_description
1 polymer ?
#
loop_
_entity_poly.entity_id
_entity_poly.type
_entity_poly.pdbx_seq_one_letter_code
_entity_poly.pdbx_strand_id
1 'polypeptide(L)'
;MEIVRSALRSHPDRIGDLRVTAVEPSPRGPMVRWTGGPEQPRSVEPVAGGGSFLGPVAGPLILEGAARFLAARWRHGAPRIAKTWDRDLEVAHPQIFQFGPCSGGGWSWLWQSSAEWIEERGVPQSFTTDDTKEKFGTLRWHYRAIDCTDAIDDIVEVAEALSGAICEGCGAPGYPRQGGWVKTYCDRCSNGRARR
;
A
#
# COMPACT_ATOMS: atom_id res chain seq x y z
N MET A 1 1.68 11.60 -8.31
CA MET A 1 2.22 12.62 -7.38
C MET A 1 1.34 12.88 -6.17
N GLU A 2 0.02 13.05 -6.30
CA GLU A 2 -0.86 13.38 -5.16
C GLU A 2 -0.95 12.29 -4.08
N ILE A 3 -1.04 11.01 -4.50
CA ILE A 3 -1.04 9.85 -3.58
C ILE A 3 0.26 9.82 -2.75
N VAL A 4 1.40 9.82 -3.45
CA VAL A 4 2.75 9.84 -2.84
C VAL A 4 2.91 11.02 -1.90
N ARG A 5 2.61 12.24 -2.35
CA ARG A 5 2.71 13.44 -1.52
C ARG A 5 1.84 13.33 -0.28
N SER A 6 0.66 12.72 -0.39
CA SER A 6 -0.25 12.54 0.74
C SER A 6 0.24 11.48 1.72
N ALA A 7 0.71 10.33 1.23
CA ALA A 7 1.27 9.27 2.07
C ALA A 7 2.50 9.77 2.83
N LEU A 8 3.36 10.56 2.18
CA LEU A 8 4.57 11.12 2.78
C LEU A 8 4.34 12.31 3.72
N ARG A 9 3.13 12.90 3.79
CA ARG A 9 2.87 14.05 4.70
C ARG A 9 3.09 13.71 6.17
N SER A 10 2.95 12.44 6.54
CA SER A 10 3.17 11.91 7.88
C SER A 10 4.56 11.28 8.09
N HIS A 11 5.40 11.22 7.05
CA HIS A 11 6.76 10.64 7.17
C HIS A 11 7.79 11.73 7.52
N PRO A 12 8.74 11.44 8.42
CA PRO A 12 9.75 12.40 8.89
C PRO A 12 10.76 12.78 7.79
N ASP A 13 11.00 11.87 6.85
CA ASP A 13 11.92 12.09 5.73
C ASP A 13 11.24 12.89 4.62
N ARG A 14 11.59 14.18 4.51
CA ARG A 14 11.32 14.93 3.29
C ARG A 14 12.12 14.27 2.18
N ILE A 15 11.44 13.69 1.19
CA ILE A 15 12.08 13.21 -0.04
C ILE A 15 12.62 14.43 -0.80
N GLY A 16 13.85 14.84 -0.47
CA GLY A 16 14.61 15.83 -1.21
C GLY A 16 15.02 15.27 -2.57
N ASP A 17 14.85 16.07 -3.63
CA ASP A 17 15.27 15.81 -5.01
C ASP A 17 14.75 14.54 -5.68
N LEU A 18 13.49 14.15 -5.43
CA LEU A 18 12.83 13.14 -6.27
C LEU A 18 12.61 13.65 -7.69
N ARG A 19 13.20 12.97 -8.68
CA ARG A 19 12.89 13.20 -10.10
C ARG A 19 12.40 11.92 -10.75
N VAL A 20 11.18 11.97 -11.29
CA VAL A 20 10.68 10.94 -12.20
C VAL A 20 11.51 11.01 -13.48
N THR A 21 12.13 9.88 -13.87
CA THR A 21 13.03 9.81 -15.02
C THR A 21 12.37 9.19 -16.24
N ALA A 22 11.48 8.21 -16.05
CA ALA A 22 10.80 7.53 -17.14
C ALA A 22 9.51 6.82 -16.67
N VAL A 23 8.70 6.42 -17.64
CA VAL A 23 7.66 5.39 -17.46
C VAL A 23 7.95 4.28 -18.45
N GLU A 24 8.28 3.09 -17.93
CA GLU A 24 8.73 1.96 -18.73
C GLU A 24 7.68 0.85 -18.75
N PRO A 25 7.41 0.22 -19.90
CA PRO A 25 6.59 -0.99 -19.94
C PRO A 25 7.22 -2.12 -19.10
N SER A 26 6.40 -2.83 -18.33
CA SER A 26 6.80 -4.03 -17.60
C SER A 26 5.67 -5.06 -17.58
N PRO A 27 5.95 -6.34 -17.26
CA PRO A 27 4.89 -7.34 -17.06
C PRO A 27 3.85 -6.94 -15.99
N ARG A 28 4.23 -6.07 -15.06
CA ARG A 28 3.38 -5.56 -13.98
C ARG A 28 2.55 -4.34 -14.39
N GLY A 29 2.75 -3.82 -15.60
CA GLY A 29 2.17 -2.57 -16.12
C GLY A 29 3.22 -1.47 -16.32
N PRO A 30 2.81 -0.23 -16.60
CA PRO A 30 3.73 0.90 -16.80
C PRO A 30 4.40 1.30 -15.48
N MET A 31 5.67 0.98 -15.32
CA MET A 31 6.45 1.24 -14.10
C MET A 31 7.08 2.63 -14.17
N VAL A 32 6.87 3.42 -13.11
CA VAL A 32 7.51 4.73 -12.97
C VAL A 32 8.93 4.54 -12.47
N ARG A 33 9.93 5.14 -13.15
CA ARG A 33 11.32 5.21 -12.69
C ARG A 33 11.59 6.57 -12.06
N TRP A 34 12.45 6.60 -11.05
CA TRP A 34 12.87 7.84 -10.41
C TRP A 34 14.33 7.78 -9.96
N THR A 35 14.87 8.95 -9.63
CA THR A 35 16.16 9.15 -8.96
C THR A 35 15.96 10.06 -7.75
N GLY A 36 16.84 9.95 -6.76
CA GLY A 36 16.80 10.75 -5.52
C GLY A 36 15.91 10.16 -4.42
N GLY A 37 15.89 10.86 -3.27
CA GLY A 37 15.26 10.43 -2.03
C GLY A 37 16.26 9.85 -1.02
N PRO A 38 16.05 10.04 0.30
CA PRO A 38 16.95 9.51 1.32
C PRO A 38 16.83 7.98 1.38
N GLU A 39 17.94 7.29 1.18
CA GLU A 39 18.09 5.85 1.42
C GLU A 39 18.47 5.67 2.88
N GLN A 40 17.54 5.91 3.80
CA GLN A 40 17.77 5.63 5.21
C GLN A 40 17.17 4.26 5.54
N PRO A 41 17.98 3.31 6.04
CA PRO A 41 17.43 2.11 6.66
C PRO A 41 16.55 2.51 7.85
N ARG A 42 15.50 1.73 8.10
CA ARG A 42 14.66 1.88 9.30
C ARG A 42 15.53 1.91 10.57
N SER A 43 15.41 2.97 11.37
CA SER A 43 16.10 3.06 12.66
C SER A 43 15.34 2.24 13.70
N VAL A 44 16.07 1.38 14.42
CA VAL A 44 15.53 0.73 15.61
C VAL A 44 15.81 1.64 16.79
N GLU A 45 14.77 2.28 17.32
CA GLU A 45 14.88 3.21 18.43
C GLU A 45 14.52 2.51 19.75
N PRO A 46 15.36 2.59 20.79
CA PRO A 46 15.02 2.03 22.09
C PRO A 46 13.85 2.82 22.72
N VAL A 47 12.86 2.11 23.25
CA VAL A 47 11.71 2.73 23.92
C VAL A 47 12.01 2.89 25.41
N ALA A 48 11.74 4.09 25.95
CA ALA A 48 11.85 4.34 27.38
C ALA A 48 10.91 3.39 28.15
N GLY A 49 11.46 2.54 29.00
CA GLY A 49 10.72 1.48 29.70
C GLY A 49 10.99 0.06 29.18
N GLY A 50 11.84 -0.09 28.17
CA GLY A 50 12.25 -1.39 27.61
C GLY A 50 11.55 -1.70 26.29
N GLY A 51 12.22 -2.50 25.46
CA GLY A 51 11.79 -2.79 24.09
C GLY A 51 12.41 -1.84 23.06
N SER A 52 12.04 -2.06 21.80
CA SER A 52 12.53 -1.30 20.65
C SER A 52 11.36 -0.97 19.74
N PHE A 53 11.28 0.29 19.32
CA PHE A 53 10.36 0.78 18.32
C PHE A 53 11.07 0.77 16.98
N LEU A 54 10.40 0.21 15.99
CA LEU A 54 10.86 0.35 14.64
C LEU A 54 10.37 1.68 14.07
N GLY A 55 11.30 2.51 13.62
CA GLY A 55 11.00 3.77 12.94
C GLY A 55 10.15 3.60 11.67
N PRO A 56 9.53 4.67 11.17
CA PRO A 56 8.62 4.60 10.02
C PRO A 56 9.33 4.13 8.75
N VAL A 57 8.58 3.52 7.82
CA VAL A 57 9.17 3.09 6.54
C VAL A 57 9.87 4.24 5.81
N ALA A 58 11.04 3.95 5.25
CA ALA A 58 11.80 4.85 4.40
C ALA A 58 10.99 5.34 3.19
N GLY A 59 11.13 6.63 2.87
CA GLY A 59 10.44 7.27 1.73
C GLY A 59 10.58 6.55 0.38
N PRO A 60 11.75 6.00 0.00
CA PRO A 60 11.90 5.22 -1.23
C PRO A 60 11.01 3.98 -1.33
N LEU A 61 10.69 3.32 -0.21
CA LEU A 61 9.79 2.16 -0.22
C LEU A 61 8.33 2.58 -0.44
N ILE A 62 7.91 3.73 0.11
CA ILE A 62 6.61 4.33 -0.18
C ILE A 62 6.48 4.66 -1.68
N LEU A 63 7.57 5.14 -2.29
CA LEU A 63 7.63 5.41 -3.73
C LEU A 63 7.54 4.14 -4.58
N GLU A 64 8.28 3.10 -4.20
CA GLU A 64 8.21 1.79 -4.86
C GLU A 64 6.80 1.20 -4.76
N GLY A 65 6.18 1.20 -3.58
CA GLY A 65 4.80 0.77 -3.41
C GLY A 65 3.82 1.57 -4.27
N ALA A 66 3.99 2.89 -4.33
CA ALA A 66 3.13 3.74 -5.17
C ALA A 66 3.32 3.47 -6.67
N ALA A 67 4.56 3.23 -7.11
CA ALA A 67 4.88 2.90 -8.49
C ALA A 67 4.28 1.54 -8.89
N ARG A 68 4.40 0.53 -8.01
CA ARG A 68 3.79 -0.80 -8.19
C ARG A 68 2.27 -0.73 -8.22
N PHE A 69 1.65 0.02 -7.31
CA PHE A 69 0.22 0.27 -7.32
C PHE A 69 -0.25 0.88 -8.66
N LEU A 70 0.45 1.91 -9.14
CA LEU A 70 0.13 2.55 -10.42
C LEU A 70 0.33 1.58 -11.59
N ALA A 71 1.40 0.80 -11.60
CA ALA A 71 1.64 -0.21 -12.63
C ALA A 71 0.49 -1.22 -12.67
N ALA A 72 0.12 -1.81 -11.51
CA ALA A 72 -1.00 -2.75 -11.40
C ALA A 72 -2.33 -2.12 -11.86
N ARG A 73 -2.60 -0.88 -11.44
CA ARG A 73 -3.84 -0.15 -11.77
C ARG A 73 -4.03 0.09 -13.27
N TRP A 74 -2.94 0.28 -14.01
CA TRP A 74 -2.97 0.58 -15.44
C TRP A 74 -2.53 -0.60 -16.32
N ARG A 75 -2.25 -1.77 -15.73
CA ARG A 75 -1.73 -2.96 -16.42
C ARG A 75 -2.58 -3.41 -17.60
N HIS A 76 -3.90 -3.33 -17.46
CA HIS A 76 -4.87 -3.82 -18.45
C HIS A 76 -5.67 -2.69 -19.11
N GLY A 77 -5.11 -1.47 -19.13
CA GLY A 77 -5.76 -0.29 -19.69
C GLY A 77 -6.53 0.52 -18.65
N ALA A 78 -7.68 1.07 -19.05
CA ALA A 78 -8.48 1.94 -18.19
C ALA A 78 -8.91 1.19 -16.90
N PRO A 79 -8.58 1.70 -15.70
CA PRO A 79 -8.80 1.00 -14.45
C PRO A 79 -10.29 0.71 -14.21
N ARG A 80 -10.62 -0.57 -14.05
CA ARG A 80 -11.97 -1.06 -13.72
C ARG A 80 -11.85 -2.08 -12.60
N ILE A 81 -12.66 -1.91 -11.56
CA ILE A 81 -12.72 -2.85 -10.45
C ILE A 81 -13.65 -3.99 -10.86
N ALA A 82 -13.11 -5.21 -10.93
CA ALA A 82 -13.92 -6.40 -11.16
C ALA A 82 -14.87 -6.62 -9.97
N LYS A 83 -16.05 -7.19 -10.21
CA LYS A 83 -16.98 -7.54 -9.11
C LYS A 83 -16.41 -8.63 -8.19
N THR A 84 -15.49 -9.43 -8.73
CA THR A 84 -14.83 -10.57 -8.10
C THR A 84 -13.41 -10.26 -7.66
N TRP A 85 -13.01 -8.98 -7.62
CA TRP A 85 -11.62 -8.58 -7.44
C TRP A 85 -10.94 -9.21 -6.22
N ASP A 86 -11.69 -9.45 -5.14
CA ASP A 86 -11.27 -10.08 -3.90
C ASP A 86 -10.95 -11.56 -4.10
N ARG A 87 -11.88 -12.30 -4.73
CA ARG A 87 -11.69 -13.70 -5.09
C ARG A 87 -10.64 -13.92 -6.17
N ASP A 88 -10.53 -12.97 -7.10
CA ASP A 88 -9.51 -13.00 -8.14
C ASP A 88 -8.11 -12.93 -7.51
N LEU A 89 -7.94 -12.22 -6.38
CA LEU A 89 -6.70 -12.19 -5.62
C LEU A 89 -6.39 -13.51 -4.89
N GLU A 90 -7.40 -14.18 -4.33
CA GLU A 90 -7.22 -15.53 -3.75
C GLU A 90 -6.67 -16.51 -4.79
N VAL A 91 -7.26 -16.47 -5.99
CA VAL A 91 -6.87 -17.37 -7.09
C VAL A 91 -5.49 -17.02 -7.63
N ALA A 92 -5.18 -15.73 -7.77
CA ALA A 92 -3.90 -15.27 -8.31
C ALA A 92 -2.74 -15.45 -7.33
N HIS A 93 -2.98 -15.29 -6.02
CA HIS A 93 -1.96 -15.28 -4.97
C HIS A 93 -2.33 -16.17 -3.78
N PRO A 94 -2.53 -17.49 -3.98
CA PRO A 94 -3.07 -18.39 -2.95
C PRO A 94 -2.15 -18.60 -1.75
N GLN A 95 -0.84 -18.33 -1.89
CA GLN A 95 0.10 -18.37 -0.77
C GLN A 95 -0.03 -17.14 0.14
N ILE A 96 -0.52 -16.03 -0.40
CA ILE A 96 -0.65 -14.74 0.29
C ILE A 96 -2.07 -14.58 0.85
N PHE A 97 -3.09 -14.89 0.06
CA PHE A 97 -4.50 -14.70 0.41
C PHE A 97 -5.21 -16.05 0.54
N GLN A 98 -5.40 -16.49 1.78
CA GLN A 98 -6.26 -17.65 2.10
C GLN A 98 -7.76 -17.31 1.98
N PHE A 99 -8.08 -16.01 1.94
CA PHE A 99 -9.40 -15.43 1.70
C PHE A 99 -9.24 -14.02 1.11
N GLY A 100 -10.27 -13.55 0.43
CA GLY A 100 -10.30 -12.28 -0.28
C GLY A 100 -10.25 -11.08 0.69
N PRO A 101 -9.52 -10.00 0.35
CA PRO A 101 -9.39 -8.88 1.28
C PRO A 101 -10.72 -8.19 1.62
N CYS A 102 -11.03 -8.01 2.91
CA CYS A 102 -12.29 -7.38 3.33
C CYS A 102 -12.19 -5.84 3.35
N SER A 103 -12.11 -5.23 2.17
CA SER A 103 -12.04 -3.77 1.99
C SER A 103 -12.81 -3.30 0.75
N GLY A 104 -12.84 -1.99 0.48
CA GLY A 104 -13.39 -1.51 -0.79
C GLY A 104 -12.48 -1.81 -1.99
N GLY A 105 -13.08 -2.19 -3.11
CA GLY A 105 -12.34 -2.63 -4.30
C GLY A 105 -11.45 -1.56 -4.97
N GLY A 106 -11.51 -0.30 -4.53
CA GLY A 106 -10.54 0.72 -4.94
C GLY A 106 -9.11 0.42 -4.48
N TRP A 107 -8.94 -0.43 -3.47
CA TRP A 107 -7.63 -0.89 -3.00
C TRP A 107 -7.20 -2.23 -3.61
N SER A 108 -7.96 -2.81 -4.55
CA SER A 108 -7.63 -4.10 -5.17
C SER A 108 -6.22 -4.15 -5.78
N TRP A 109 -5.83 -3.10 -6.52
CA TRP A 109 -4.49 -3.01 -7.10
C TRP A 109 -3.39 -2.82 -6.05
N LEU A 110 -3.72 -2.23 -4.90
CA LEU A 110 -2.76 -2.08 -3.81
C LEU A 110 -2.51 -3.44 -3.16
N TRP A 111 -3.56 -4.21 -2.88
CA TRP A 111 -3.45 -5.60 -2.45
C TRP A 111 -2.67 -6.46 -3.44
N GLN A 112 -3.04 -6.40 -4.72
CA GLN A 112 -2.35 -7.13 -5.80
C GLN A 112 -0.85 -6.80 -5.83
N SER A 113 -0.53 -5.52 -5.91
CA SER A 113 0.86 -5.08 -6.05
C SER A 113 1.72 -5.38 -4.83
N SER A 114 1.11 -5.43 -3.63
CA SER A 114 1.78 -5.79 -2.39
C SER A 114 2.01 -7.30 -2.30
N ALA A 115 1.03 -8.12 -2.69
CA ALA A 115 1.17 -9.58 -2.77
C ALA A 115 2.27 -9.98 -3.76
N GLU A 116 2.26 -9.41 -4.97
CA GLU A 116 3.33 -9.61 -5.97
C GLU A 116 4.71 -9.18 -5.45
N TRP A 117 4.77 -8.17 -4.57
CA TRP A 117 6.01 -7.71 -3.97
C TRP A 117 6.52 -8.68 -2.89
N ILE A 118 5.63 -9.21 -2.05
CA ILE A 118 5.97 -10.25 -1.07
C ILE A 118 6.47 -11.51 -1.78
N GLU A 119 5.77 -11.96 -2.83
CA GLU A 119 6.19 -13.11 -3.64
C GLU A 119 7.57 -12.91 -4.27
N GLU A 120 7.86 -11.72 -4.78
CA GLU A 120 9.17 -11.37 -5.33
C GLU A 120 10.29 -11.37 -4.29
N ARG A 121 9.99 -10.98 -3.04
CA ARG A 121 10.95 -11.06 -1.92
C ARG A 121 11.13 -12.47 -1.38
N GLY A 122 10.26 -13.41 -1.79
CA GLY A 122 10.17 -14.75 -1.27
C GLY A 122 9.17 -14.83 -0.13
N VAL A 123 8.11 -15.61 -0.32
CA VAL A 123 7.07 -15.81 0.70
C VAL A 123 7.69 -16.54 1.91
N PRO A 124 7.63 -15.96 3.12
CA PRO A 124 8.15 -16.61 4.32
C PRO A 124 7.51 -17.98 4.57
N GLN A 125 8.22 -18.85 5.30
CA GLN A 125 7.69 -20.15 5.66
C GLN A 125 6.43 -19.99 6.53
N SER A 126 5.39 -20.77 6.21
CA SER A 126 4.11 -20.74 6.93
C SER A 126 3.41 -19.37 6.93
N PHE A 127 3.70 -18.51 5.94
CA PHE A 127 2.98 -17.25 5.77
C PHE A 127 1.48 -17.51 5.69
N THR A 128 0.72 -16.86 6.57
CA THR A 128 -0.73 -16.95 6.67
C THR A 128 -1.29 -15.56 6.91
N THR A 129 -2.19 -15.10 6.05
CA THR A 129 -2.99 -13.91 6.31
C THR A 129 -4.09 -14.25 7.30
N ASP A 130 -4.11 -13.58 8.45
CA ASP A 130 -5.10 -13.82 9.51
C ASP A 130 -6.32 -12.90 9.34
N ASP A 131 -6.09 -11.64 8.96
CA ASP A 131 -7.15 -10.65 8.84
C ASP A 131 -6.74 -9.52 7.89
N THR A 132 -7.68 -9.09 7.04
CA THR A 132 -7.53 -7.96 6.14
C THR A 132 -8.78 -7.10 6.27
N LYS A 133 -8.61 -5.81 6.56
CA LYS A 133 -9.76 -4.94 6.85
C LYS A 133 -9.47 -3.49 6.54
N GLU A 134 -10.52 -2.70 6.45
CA GLU A 134 -10.42 -1.26 6.61
C GLU A 134 -10.50 -0.89 8.10
N LYS A 135 -9.58 -0.02 8.54
CA LYS A 135 -9.63 0.60 9.86
C LYS A 135 -9.10 2.04 9.78
N PHE A 136 -9.86 2.99 10.32
CA PHE A 136 -9.53 4.42 10.38
C PHE A 136 -9.21 5.08 9.03
N GLY A 137 -9.87 4.63 7.96
CA GLY A 137 -9.64 5.11 6.60
C GLY A 137 -8.38 4.55 5.93
N THR A 138 -7.78 3.50 6.52
CA THR A 138 -6.60 2.82 5.99
C THR A 138 -6.85 1.32 5.93
N LEU A 139 -6.14 0.59 5.07
CA LEU A 139 -6.11 -0.87 5.14
C LEU A 139 -5.29 -1.32 6.35
N ARG A 140 -5.65 -2.46 6.90
CA ARG A 140 -4.89 -3.21 7.91
C ARG A 140 -4.69 -4.62 7.41
N TRP A 141 -3.45 -5.10 7.50
CA TRP A 141 -3.09 -6.46 7.10
C TRP A 141 -2.38 -7.16 8.25
N HIS A 142 -3.06 -8.13 8.85
CA HIS A 142 -2.51 -8.98 9.88
C HIS A 142 -2.13 -10.33 9.26
N TYR A 143 -0.88 -10.74 9.47
CA TYR A 143 -0.36 -12.01 9.03
C TYR A 143 0.53 -12.64 10.10
N ARG A 144 0.80 -13.94 9.95
CA ARG A 144 1.78 -14.69 10.72
C ARG A 144 2.71 -15.44 9.77
N ALA A 145 3.97 -15.56 10.15
CA ALA A 145 4.97 -16.33 9.43
C ALA A 145 6.06 -16.81 10.39
N ILE A 146 6.80 -17.84 10.00
CA ILE A 146 8.07 -18.22 10.61
C ILE A 146 9.18 -17.47 9.88
N ASP A 147 10.19 -17.00 10.60
CA ASP A 147 11.33 -16.23 10.07
C ASP A 147 10.88 -14.99 9.29
N CYS A 148 9.88 -14.28 9.84
CA CYS A 148 9.42 -13.01 9.27
C CYS A 148 10.60 -12.04 9.15
N THR A 149 10.83 -11.55 7.94
CA THR A 149 11.87 -10.55 7.69
C THR A 149 11.27 -9.16 7.79
N ASP A 150 12.10 -8.22 8.23
CA ASP A 150 11.84 -6.78 8.20
C ASP A 150 11.26 -6.29 6.86
N ALA A 151 11.63 -6.96 5.76
CA ALA A 151 11.18 -6.60 4.41
C ALA A 151 9.67 -6.83 4.18
N ILE A 152 9.04 -7.82 4.82
CA ILE A 152 7.60 -8.07 4.65
C ILE A 152 6.79 -7.07 5.48
N ASP A 153 7.24 -6.80 6.71
CA ASP A 153 6.65 -5.76 7.56
C ASP A 153 6.68 -4.41 6.84
N ASP A 154 7.81 -4.06 6.20
CA ASP A 154 7.95 -2.83 5.43
C ASP A 154 6.94 -2.77 4.26
N ILE A 155 6.72 -3.87 3.52
CA ILE A 155 5.74 -3.91 2.43
C ILE A 155 4.31 -3.70 2.95
N VAL A 156 3.97 -4.37 4.05
CA VAL A 156 2.66 -4.21 4.69
C VAL A 156 2.47 -2.77 5.15
N GLU A 157 3.42 -2.19 5.86
CA GLU A 157 3.35 -0.80 6.34
C GLU A 157 3.26 0.20 5.18
N VAL A 158 3.96 -0.03 4.06
CA VAL A 158 3.80 0.76 2.83
C VAL A 158 2.36 0.70 2.30
N ALA A 159 1.77 -0.50 2.23
CA ALA A 159 0.39 -0.65 1.79
C ALA A 159 -0.58 0.08 2.73
N GLU A 160 -0.39 -0.03 4.04
CA GLU A 160 -1.19 0.69 5.04
C GLU A 160 -1.07 2.22 4.86
N ALA A 161 0.15 2.74 4.70
CA ALA A 161 0.40 4.16 4.51
C ALA A 161 -0.22 4.70 3.21
N LEU A 162 -0.05 3.97 2.09
CA LEU A 162 -0.59 4.38 0.79
C LEU A 162 -2.12 4.36 0.76
N SER A 163 -2.75 3.41 1.46
CA SER A 163 -4.20 3.28 1.49
C SER A 163 -4.91 4.53 2.01
N GLY A 164 -4.31 5.26 2.96
CA GLY A 164 -4.84 6.53 3.49
C GLY A 164 -4.84 7.68 2.49
N ALA A 165 -4.21 7.50 1.34
CA ALA A 165 -4.15 8.44 0.24
C ALA A 165 -4.87 7.95 -1.03
N ILE A 166 -5.45 6.75 -1.00
CA ILE A 166 -6.09 6.10 -2.15
C ILE A 166 -7.58 5.92 -1.83
N CYS A 167 -8.43 6.33 -2.76
CA CYS A 167 -9.88 6.17 -2.64
C CYS A 167 -10.26 4.69 -2.56
N GLU A 168 -10.84 4.28 -1.45
CA GLU A 168 -11.33 2.92 -1.20
C GLU A 168 -12.43 2.49 -2.21
N GLY A 169 -13.12 3.45 -2.84
CA GLY A 169 -14.17 3.17 -3.82
C GLY A 169 -13.70 2.99 -5.27
N CYS A 170 -12.59 3.63 -5.68
CA CYS A 170 -12.20 3.67 -7.11
C CYS A 170 -10.69 3.66 -7.39
N GLY A 171 -9.85 3.67 -6.36
CA GLY A 171 -8.39 3.69 -6.50
C GLY A 171 -7.81 5.00 -7.04
N ALA A 172 -8.61 6.06 -7.19
CA ALA A 172 -8.11 7.41 -7.48
C ALA A 172 -7.48 8.04 -6.22
N PRO A 173 -6.72 9.15 -6.33
CA PRO A 173 -6.29 9.91 -5.15
C PRO A 173 -7.48 10.23 -4.24
N GLY A 174 -7.32 9.94 -2.94
CA GLY A 174 -8.34 10.05 -1.93
C GLY A 174 -7.85 10.82 -0.71
N TYR A 175 -8.82 11.25 0.11
CA TYR A 175 -8.57 11.95 1.36
C TYR A 175 -9.40 11.33 2.47
N PRO A 176 -8.90 11.27 3.71
CA PRO A 176 -9.70 10.91 4.86
C PRO A 176 -10.95 11.80 4.93
N ARG A 177 -12.10 11.17 5.12
CA ARG A 177 -13.41 11.82 5.20
C ARG A 177 -13.98 11.68 6.59
N GLN A 178 -14.62 12.75 7.05
CA GLN A 178 -15.38 12.76 8.29
C GLN A 178 -16.67 11.94 8.16
N GLY A 179 -17.20 11.51 9.31
CA GLY A 179 -18.40 10.67 9.43
C GLY A 179 -18.30 9.73 10.63
N GLY A 180 -19.30 8.87 10.82
CA GLY A 180 -19.29 7.89 11.93
C GLY A 180 -18.11 6.92 11.87
N TRP A 181 -17.72 6.52 10.66
CA TRP A 181 -16.48 5.78 10.38
C TRP A 181 -15.63 6.58 9.42
N VAL A 182 -14.34 6.74 9.74
CA VAL A 182 -13.36 7.40 8.86
C VAL A 182 -13.15 6.53 7.63
N LYS A 183 -13.27 7.15 6.45
CA LYS A 183 -13.11 6.48 5.16
C LYS A 183 -12.22 7.32 4.26
N THR A 184 -11.40 6.71 3.42
CA THR A 184 -10.59 7.45 2.45
C THR A 184 -11.27 7.43 1.09
N TYR A 185 -11.80 8.57 0.68
CA TYR A 185 -12.51 8.71 -0.60
C TYR A 185 -12.04 9.92 -1.40
N CYS A 186 -12.10 9.80 -2.73
CA CYS A 186 -12.08 10.95 -3.63
C CYS A 186 -13.40 11.72 -3.55
N ASP A 187 -13.48 12.93 -4.10
CA ASP A 187 -14.70 13.74 -4.01
C ASP A 187 -15.89 13.04 -4.66
N ARG A 188 -15.67 12.37 -5.80
CA ARG A 188 -16.70 11.58 -6.50
C ARG A 188 -17.29 10.45 -5.66
N CYS A 189 -16.45 9.74 -4.89
CA CYS A 189 -16.89 8.59 -4.08
C CYS A 189 -17.29 8.98 -2.65
N SER A 190 -17.06 10.24 -2.24
CA SER A 190 -17.26 10.69 -0.86
C SER A 190 -18.71 10.62 -0.38
N ASN A 191 -19.68 10.59 -1.30
CA ASN A 191 -21.12 10.63 -1.01
C ASN A 191 -21.50 11.74 -0.01
N GLY A 192 -20.95 12.95 -0.20
CA GLY A 192 -21.22 14.11 0.64
C GLY A 192 -20.41 14.19 1.94
N ARG A 193 -19.53 13.22 2.22
CA ARG A 193 -18.65 13.28 3.40
C ARG A 193 -17.59 14.37 3.24
N ALA A 194 -17.52 15.27 4.23
CA ALA A 194 -16.50 16.32 4.29
C ALA A 194 -15.09 15.74 4.42
N ARG A 195 -14.08 16.45 3.90
CA ARG A 195 -12.67 16.11 4.14
C ARG A 195 -12.34 16.33 5.62
N ARG A 196 -11.53 15.44 6.20
CA ARG A 196 -11.06 15.56 7.58
C ARG A 196 -9.92 16.55 7.69
#